data_AF-A0A2S7FCP1-F1
#
_entry.id   AF-A0A2S7FCP1-F1
#
_cell.length_a   1.000
_cell.length_b   1.000
_cell.length_c   1.000
_cell.angle_alpha   90.00
_cell.angle_beta   90.00
_cell.angle_gamma   90.00
#
_symmetry.space_group_name_H-M   'P 1'
#
loop_
_entity.id
_entity.type
_entity.pdbx_description
1 polymer ?
#
loop_
_entity_poly.entity_id
_entity_poly.type
_entity_poly.pdbx_seq_one_letter_code
_entity_poly.pdbx_strand_id
1 'polypeptide(L)'
;MNLGIDIGNYGTKTSSGVIFESKVAKSSILTTNPICNLENETYILGEGVFDTEYRKIKKQNYLKLLFGAITLSSEERFNNIVLGLPISQYKIDKEALISLVLTSPLEGLINNVERKVVIDDIEVYPEGVGTVGYDFEGILIDIGGRRKNHRLLFNC
;
A
#
# COMPACT_ATOMS: atom_id res chain seq x y z
N MET A 1 -8.05 -11.57 8.68
CA MET A 1 -8.89 -10.44 8.21
C MET A 1 -8.77 -10.28 6.70
N ASN A 2 -9.83 -9.81 6.01
CA ASN A 2 -9.76 -9.39 4.60
C ASN A 2 -9.57 -7.88 4.52
N LEU A 3 -8.50 -7.40 3.87
CA LEU A 3 -8.15 -5.97 3.86
C LEU A 3 -7.71 -5.49 2.46
N GLY A 4 -8.49 -4.59 1.86
CA GLY A 4 -8.05 -3.82 0.70
C GLY A 4 -7.13 -2.68 1.10
N ILE A 5 -5.98 -2.54 0.42
CA ILE A 5 -4.94 -1.55 0.70
C ILE A 5 -4.51 -0.87 -0.61
N ASP A 6 -4.61 0.45 -0.66
CA ASP A 6 -4.03 1.27 -1.72
C ASP A 6 -2.81 2.03 -1.19
N ILE A 7 -1.62 1.60 -1.59
CA ILE A 7 -0.36 2.30 -1.31
C ILE A 7 -0.08 3.25 -2.48
N GLY A 8 -0.65 4.44 -2.42
CA GLY A 8 -0.46 5.49 -3.43
C GLY A 8 0.87 6.23 -3.26
N ASN A 9 1.21 7.09 -4.23
CA ASN A 9 2.40 7.95 -4.14
C ASN A 9 2.24 9.05 -3.08
N TYR A 10 1.01 9.51 -2.85
CA TYR A 10 0.71 10.58 -1.88
C TYR A 10 0.17 10.03 -0.56
N GLY A 11 -0.77 9.08 -0.60
CA GLY A 11 -1.38 8.52 0.60
C GLY A 11 -1.54 7.02 0.51
N THR A 12 -1.43 6.38 1.66
CA THR A 12 -1.76 4.98 1.89
C THR A 12 -3.13 4.94 2.54
N LYS A 13 -4.02 4.09 2.00
CA LYS A 13 -5.41 3.97 2.44
C LYS A 13 -5.78 2.51 2.59
N THR A 14 -6.64 2.21 3.56
CA THR A 14 -7.19 0.87 3.73
C THR A 14 -8.71 0.88 3.72
N SER A 15 -9.31 -0.25 3.37
CA SER A 15 -10.76 -0.48 3.40
C SER A 15 -11.37 -0.40 4.81
N SER A 16 -10.57 -0.45 5.88
CA SER A 16 -11.03 -0.22 7.27
C SER A 16 -11.06 1.25 7.68
N GLY A 17 -10.66 2.17 6.79
CA GLY A 17 -10.69 3.61 7.02
C GLY A 17 -9.38 4.23 7.50
N VAL A 18 -8.29 3.45 7.57
CA VAL A 18 -6.95 4.00 7.89
C VAL A 18 -6.43 4.79 6.69
N ILE A 19 -5.97 6.02 6.95
CA ILE A 19 -5.42 6.93 5.94
C ILE A 19 -4.21 7.65 6.52
N PHE A 20 -3.09 7.64 5.81
CA PHE A 20 -1.89 8.42 6.16
C PHE A 20 -1.09 8.77 4.91
N GLU A 21 -0.23 9.79 4.99
CA GLU A 21 0.64 10.16 3.86
C GLU A 21 1.70 9.07 3.60
N SER A 22 2.00 8.78 2.32
CA SER A 22 2.94 7.74 1.90
C SER A 22 4.40 8.12 2.08
N LYS A 23 4.77 8.52 3.29
CA LYS A 23 6.09 8.99 3.69
C LYS A 23 6.57 8.19 4.89
N VAL A 24 7.90 8.06 4.99
CA VAL A 24 8.57 7.51 6.16
C VAL A 24 9.76 8.40 6.54
N ALA A 25 9.93 8.68 7.83
CA ALA A 25 11.09 9.40 8.37
C ALA A 25 11.84 8.50 9.35
N LYS A 26 13.17 8.63 9.46
CA LYS A 26 13.97 7.84 10.42
C LYS A 26 13.89 8.36 11.86
N SER A 27 13.65 9.66 12.02
CA SER A 27 13.54 10.31 13.33
C SER A 27 12.77 11.62 13.20
N SER A 28 12.16 12.03 14.30
CA SER A 28 11.69 13.40 14.48
C SER A 28 11.75 13.74 15.97
N ILE A 29 11.84 15.04 16.28
CA ILE A 29 12.03 15.54 17.65
C ILE A 29 10.70 15.52 18.42
N LEU A 30 9.58 15.72 17.71
CA LEU A 30 8.22 15.73 18.24
C LEU A 30 7.30 15.16 17.16
N THR A 31 6.79 13.96 17.39
CA THR A 31 5.78 13.33 16.51
C THR A 31 4.60 12.82 17.32
N THR A 32 3.43 12.91 16.71
CA THR A 32 2.21 12.20 17.14
C THR A 32 1.85 11.07 16.18
N ASN A 33 2.65 10.89 15.13
CA ASN A 33 2.43 9.85 14.14
C ASN A 33 2.95 8.49 14.64
N PRO A 34 2.45 7.38 14.09
CA PRO A 34 2.87 6.05 14.52
C PRO A 34 4.37 5.81 14.29
N ILE A 35 5.03 5.30 15.34
CA ILE A 35 6.44 4.90 15.29
C ILE A 35 6.48 3.39 15.08
N CYS A 36 7.15 2.96 14.02
CA CYS A 36 7.28 1.57 13.63
C CYS A 36 8.74 1.13 13.70
N ASN A 37 8.96 -0.16 13.91
CA ASN A 37 10.23 -0.83 13.68
C ASN A 37 9.99 -2.01 12.75
N LEU A 38 10.76 -2.12 11.67
CA LEU A 38 10.72 -3.26 10.74
C LEU A 38 12.16 -3.52 10.28
N GLU A 39 12.60 -4.78 10.27
CA GLU A 39 13.97 -5.15 9.89
C GLU A 39 15.06 -4.39 10.67
N ASN A 40 14.83 -4.15 11.97
CA ASN A 40 15.70 -3.36 12.86
C ASN A 40 15.82 -1.87 12.49
N GLU A 41 15.03 -1.37 11.54
CA GLU A 41 14.96 0.04 11.24
C GLU A 41 13.73 0.67 11.89
N THR A 42 13.95 1.66 12.75
CA THR A 42 12.88 2.50 13.30
C THR A 42 12.52 3.62 12.33
N TYR A 43 11.23 3.83 12.11
CA TYR A 43 10.71 4.87 11.25
C TYR A 43 9.35 5.41 11.74
N ILE A 44 8.99 6.60 11.28
CA ILE A 44 7.74 7.29 11.58
C ILE A 44 6.89 7.29 10.31
N LEU A 45 5.68 6.75 10.39
CA LEU A 45 4.72 6.75 9.27
C LEU A 45 4.14 8.14 9.05
N GLY A 46 3.93 8.55 7.79
CA GLY A 46 3.32 9.84 7.46
C GLY A 46 4.26 11.04 7.57
N GLU A 47 5.49 10.86 8.05
CA GLU A 47 6.51 11.91 8.11
C GLU A 47 7.63 11.69 7.12
N GLY A 48 8.37 12.76 6.78
CA GLY A 48 9.51 12.70 5.87
C GLY A 48 9.21 13.18 4.46
N VAL A 49 9.78 12.51 3.46
CA VAL A 49 9.72 12.92 2.05
C VAL A 49 9.02 11.84 1.23
N PHE A 50 8.26 12.24 0.22
CA PHE A 50 7.63 11.31 -0.71
C PHE A 50 8.66 10.60 -1.58
N ASP A 51 8.66 9.27 -1.55
CA ASP A 51 9.43 8.45 -2.47
C ASP A 51 9.03 8.76 -3.93
N THR A 52 10.00 9.21 -4.74
CA THR A 52 9.84 9.62 -6.15
C THR A 52 9.97 8.48 -7.14
N GLU A 53 10.31 7.26 -6.71
CA GLU A 53 10.38 6.09 -7.59
C GLU A 53 9.02 5.84 -8.25
N TYR A 54 9.03 5.67 -9.57
CA TYR A 54 7.82 5.51 -10.36
C TYR A 54 7.21 4.12 -10.21
N ARG A 55 8.03 3.07 -10.20
CA ARG A 55 7.56 1.68 -10.10
C ARG A 55 7.29 1.33 -8.64
N LYS A 56 6.04 1.01 -8.31
CA LYS A 56 5.64 0.73 -6.91
C LYS A 56 6.51 -0.34 -6.26
N ILE A 57 6.81 -1.42 -6.99
CA ILE A 57 7.62 -2.55 -6.50
C ILE A 57 9.08 -2.17 -6.16
N LYS A 58 9.56 -1.02 -6.64
CA LYS A 58 10.93 -0.54 -6.40
C LYS A 58 11.01 0.50 -5.29
N LYS A 59 9.88 0.92 -4.72
CA LYS A 59 9.85 1.90 -3.64
C LYS A 59 10.48 1.34 -2.39
N GLN A 60 11.44 2.07 -1.84
CA GLN A 60 12.16 1.62 -0.65
C GLN A 60 11.26 1.61 0.59
N ASN A 61 10.23 2.45 0.61
CA ASN A 61 9.28 2.52 1.71
C ASN A 61 8.07 1.59 1.55
N TYR A 62 7.96 0.80 0.48
CA TYR A 62 6.75 0.04 0.17
C TYR A 62 6.34 -0.91 1.30
N LEU A 63 7.26 -1.76 1.76
CA LEU A 63 6.99 -2.74 2.83
C LEU A 63 6.70 -2.06 4.17
N LYS A 64 7.34 -0.91 4.44
CA LYS A 64 7.10 -0.10 5.63
C LYS A 64 5.68 0.47 5.65
N LEU A 65 5.23 1.01 4.50
CA LEU A 65 3.86 1.50 4.34
C LEU A 65 2.84 0.36 4.43
N LEU A 66 3.15 -0.80 3.84
CA LEU A 66 2.30 -1.99 3.92
C LEU A 66 2.15 -2.51 5.35
N PHE A 67 3.26 -2.66 6.07
CA PHE A 67 3.28 -3.07 7.48
C PHE A 67 2.44 -2.12 8.34
N GLY A 68 2.66 -0.81 8.18
CA GLY A 68 1.87 0.22 8.85
C GLY A 68 0.38 0.13 8.54
N ALA A 69 0.03 -0.02 7.25
CA ALA A 69 -1.37 -0.12 6.83
C ALA A 69 -2.09 -1.32 7.47
N ILE A 70 -1.47 -2.49 7.49
CA ILE A 70 -2.06 -3.70 8.07
C ILE A 70 -2.17 -3.57 9.60
N THR A 71 -1.08 -3.17 10.26
CA THR A 71 -1.02 -3.12 11.73
C THR A 71 -1.90 -2.03 12.34
N LEU A 72 -2.11 -0.92 11.65
CA LEU A 72 -3.09 0.11 12.04
C LEU A 72 -4.54 -0.29 11.74
N SER A 73 -4.76 -1.23 10.82
CA SER A 73 -6.11 -1.65 10.39
C SER A 73 -6.66 -2.84 11.15
N SER A 74 -5.80 -3.65 11.76
CA SER A 74 -6.15 -4.91 12.40
C SER A 74 -5.15 -5.25 13.49
N GLU A 75 -5.56 -6.04 14.48
CA GLU A 75 -4.68 -6.70 15.45
C GLU A 75 -4.36 -8.16 15.06
N GLU A 76 -5.05 -8.70 14.05
CA GLU A 76 -4.92 -10.10 13.64
C GLU A 76 -3.54 -10.40 13.04
N ARG A 77 -3.02 -11.60 13.38
CA ARG A 77 -1.78 -12.12 12.81
C ARG A 77 -1.94 -12.51 11.34
N PHE A 78 -3.05 -13.15 10.99
CA PHE A 78 -3.28 -13.74 9.67
C PHE A 78 -4.20 -12.85 8.82
N ASN A 79 -3.73 -12.47 7.64
CA ASN A 79 -4.40 -11.46 6.82
C ASN A 79 -4.45 -11.87 5.34
N ASN A 80 -5.63 -11.78 4.74
CA ASN A 80 -5.82 -11.83 3.30
C ASN A 80 -5.88 -10.38 2.81
N ILE A 81 -5.03 -10.02 1.87
CA ILE A 81 -4.91 -8.63 1.43
C ILE A 81 -5.19 -8.47 -0.05
N VAL A 82 -5.75 -7.32 -0.40
CA VAL A 82 -5.94 -6.91 -1.79
C VAL A 82 -5.12 -5.64 -2.05
N LEU A 83 -4.20 -5.70 -3.01
CA LEU A 83 -3.32 -4.58 -3.37
C LEU A 83 -3.65 -4.03 -4.76
N GLY A 84 -3.26 -2.77 -4.98
CA GLY A 84 -3.41 -2.07 -6.27
C GLY A 84 -2.08 -1.79 -6.96
N LEU A 85 -2.01 -2.08 -8.26
CA LEU A 85 -0.96 -1.60 -9.16
C LEU A 85 -1.53 -0.66 -10.22
N PRO A 86 -0.78 0.37 -10.66
CA PRO A 86 -1.15 1.14 -11.84
C PRO A 86 -1.38 0.22 -13.02
N ILE A 87 -2.35 0.53 -13.87
CA ILE A 87 -2.69 -0.31 -15.01
C ILE A 87 -1.49 -0.60 -15.93
N SER A 88 -0.60 0.39 -16.11
CA SER A 88 0.63 0.26 -16.89
C SER A 88 1.67 -0.66 -16.25
N GLN A 89 1.65 -0.81 -14.93
CA GLN A 89 2.56 -1.66 -14.16
C GLN A 89 1.93 -3.03 -13.90
N TYR A 90 0.61 -3.15 -13.88
CA TYR A 90 -0.12 -4.35 -13.48
C TYR A 90 0.35 -5.61 -14.19
N LYS A 91 0.35 -5.62 -15.52
CA LYS A 91 0.72 -6.81 -16.31
C LYS A 91 2.18 -7.23 -16.12
N ILE A 92 3.06 -6.30 -15.74
CA ILE A 92 4.50 -6.52 -15.67
C ILE A 92 4.93 -6.85 -14.24
N ASP A 93 4.32 -6.19 -13.25
CA ASP A 93 4.79 -6.16 -11.87
C ASP A 93 3.91 -6.96 -10.90
N LYS A 94 2.76 -7.50 -11.35
CA LYS A 94 1.84 -8.26 -10.47
C LYS A 94 2.54 -9.39 -9.72
N GLU A 95 3.16 -10.31 -10.44
CA GLU A 95 3.79 -11.50 -9.84
C GLU A 95 5.00 -11.11 -8.97
N ALA A 96 5.74 -10.08 -9.40
CA ALA A 96 6.85 -9.54 -8.63
C ALA A 96 6.39 -8.90 -7.32
N LEU A 97 5.26 -8.19 -7.32
CA LEU A 97 4.68 -7.62 -6.11
C LEU A 97 4.19 -8.71 -5.15
N ILE A 98 3.49 -9.73 -5.66
CA ILE A 98 3.05 -10.88 -4.87
C ILE A 98 4.25 -11.55 -4.21
N SER A 99 5.29 -11.82 -5.00
CA SER A 99 6.53 -12.45 -4.51
C SER A 99 7.22 -11.60 -3.46
N LEU A 100 7.35 -10.29 -3.68
CA LEU A 100 7.93 -9.36 -2.72
C LEU A 100 7.20 -9.43 -1.37
N VAL A 101 5.88 -9.37 -1.38
CA VAL A 101 5.09 -9.34 -0.13
C VAL A 101 5.12 -10.67 0.60
N LEU A 102 4.99 -11.80 -0.11
CA LEU A 102 4.98 -13.13 0.52
C LEU A 102 6.34 -13.57 1.05
N THR A 103 7.44 -13.06 0.48
CA THR A 103 8.81 -13.43 0.90
C THR A 103 9.41 -12.46 1.93
N SER A 104 8.83 -11.28 2.09
CA SER A 104 9.31 -10.30 3.07
C SER A 104 8.74 -10.55 4.47
N PRO A 105 9.59 -10.56 5.52
CA PRO A 105 9.11 -10.66 6.89
C PRO A 105 8.41 -9.36 7.31
N LEU A 106 7.15 -9.46 7.73
CA LEU A 106 6.35 -8.35 8.25
C LEU A 106 6.20 -8.48 9.77
N GLU A 107 7.33 -8.46 10.48
CA GLU A 107 7.40 -8.60 11.94
C GLU A 107 8.22 -7.46 12.54
N GLY A 108 7.68 -6.84 13.58
CA GLY A 108 8.29 -5.68 14.20
C GLY A 108 7.41 -5.02 15.25
N LEU A 109 7.62 -3.72 15.47
CA LEU A 109 6.90 -2.94 16.48
C LEU A 109 6.06 -1.86 15.81
N ILE A 110 4.90 -1.55 16.37
CA ILE A 110 4.17 -0.31 16.13
C ILE A 110 3.76 0.30 17.47
N ASN A 111 4.14 1.55 17.72
CA ASN A 111 3.89 2.24 19.00
C ASN A 111 4.31 1.38 20.21
N ASN A 112 5.48 0.73 20.13
CA ASN A 112 6.03 -0.20 21.13
C ASN A 112 5.24 -1.50 21.36
N VAL A 113 4.26 -1.80 20.50
CA VAL A 113 3.53 -3.07 20.52
C VAL A 113 4.11 -4.01 19.47
N GLU A 114 4.49 -5.22 19.87
CA GLU A 114 4.97 -6.26 18.95
C GLU A 114 3.86 -6.74 18.03
N ARG A 115 4.15 -6.78 16.74
CA ARG A 115 3.25 -7.21 15.69
C ARG A 115 3.96 -8.17 14.77
N LYS A 116 3.34 -9.32 14.54
CA LYS A 116 3.72 -10.29 13.53
C LYS A 116 2.58 -10.43 12.54
N VAL A 117 2.80 -9.96 11.32
CA VAL A 117 1.85 -10.06 10.22
C VAL A 117 2.24 -11.23 9.34
N VAL A 118 1.28 -12.10 9.09
CA VAL A 118 1.36 -13.21 8.13
C VAL A 118 0.32 -12.94 7.05
N ILE A 119 0.74 -13.00 5.80
CA ILE A 119 -0.13 -12.88 4.64
C ILE A 119 -0.53 -14.30 4.21
N ASP A 120 -1.78 -14.66 4.43
CA ASP A 120 -2.33 -15.98 4.05
C ASP A 120 -2.66 -16.02 2.56
N ASP A 121 -3.24 -14.95 2.05
CA ASP A 121 -3.59 -14.80 0.65
C ASP A 121 -3.40 -13.34 0.19
N ILE A 122 -3.09 -13.18 -1.10
CA ILE A 122 -2.86 -11.88 -1.72
C ILE A 122 -3.46 -11.85 -3.13
N GLU A 123 -4.36 -10.90 -3.34
CA GLU A 123 -4.81 -10.54 -4.67
C GLU A 123 -4.27 -9.16 -5.08
N VAL A 124 -3.98 -9.01 -6.37
CA VAL A 124 -3.55 -7.73 -6.95
C VAL A 124 -4.48 -7.39 -8.10
N TYR A 125 -5.02 -6.17 -8.06
CA TYR A 125 -5.86 -5.61 -9.12
C TYR A 125 -5.22 -4.36 -9.76
N PRO A 126 -5.60 -4.04 -11.00
CA PRO A 126 -5.24 -2.76 -11.58
C PRO A 126 -6.05 -1.65 -10.88
N GLU A 127 -5.37 -0.56 -10.50
CA GLU A 127 -5.98 0.64 -9.96
C GLU A 127 -7.06 1.19 -10.91
N GLY A 128 -8.20 1.61 -10.35
CA GLY A 128 -9.33 2.14 -11.10
C GLY A 128 -10.20 1.10 -11.81
N VAL A 129 -9.97 -0.21 -11.62
CA VAL A 129 -10.85 -1.24 -12.18
C VAL A 129 -12.10 -1.47 -11.34
N GLY A 130 -11.99 -1.37 -10.02
CA GLY A 130 -13.11 -1.55 -9.09
C GLY A 130 -14.01 -0.31 -8.90
N THR A 131 -13.73 0.81 -9.56
CA THR A 131 -14.45 2.08 -9.36
C THR A 131 -15.71 2.23 -10.23
N VAL A 132 -15.91 1.33 -11.20
CA VAL A 132 -17.06 1.36 -12.11
C VAL A 132 -17.66 -0.03 -12.23
N GLY A 133 -18.98 -0.09 -12.41
CA GLY A 133 -19.67 -1.35 -12.70
C GLY A 133 -19.23 -1.93 -14.05
N TYR A 134 -19.47 -3.24 -14.23
CA TYR A 134 -19.13 -3.96 -15.47
C TYR A 134 -19.77 -3.36 -16.73
N ASP A 135 -20.88 -2.64 -16.58
CA ASP A 135 -21.63 -2.03 -17.68
C ASP A 135 -21.22 -0.58 -17.99
N PHE A 136 -20.12 -0.10 -17.39
CA PHE A 136 -19.67 1.28 -17.62
C PHE A 136 -18.96 1.43 -18.97
N GLU A 137 -19.53 2.26 -19.84
CA GLU A 137 -18.93 2.72 -21.08
C GLU A 137 -18.53 4.20 -20.94
N GLY A 138 -17.23 4.49 -21.00
CA GLY A 138 -16.73 5.84 -20.78
C GLY A 138 -15.23 5.93 -20.51
N ILE A 139 -14.74 7.15 -20.30
CA ILE A 139 -13.36 7.40 -19.88
C ILE A 139 -13.32 7.56 -18.37
N LEU A 140 -12.55 6.69 -17.70
CA LEU A 140 -12.20 6.87 -16.30
C LEU A 140 -10.84 7.57 -16.22
N ILE A 141 -10.80 8.73 -15.56
CA ILE A 141 -9.55 9.45 -15.28
C ILE A 141 -9.31 9.39 -13.78
N ASP A 142 -8.33 8.59 -13.37
CA ASP A 142 -7.84 8.56 -12.00
C ASP A 142 -6.67 9.55 -11.86
N ILE A 143 -6.89 10.60 -11.08
CA ILE A 143 -5.90 11.64 -10.79
C ILE A 143 -5.33 11.39 -9.39
N GLY A 144 -4.28 10.59 -9.32
CA GLY A 144 -3.48 10.39 -8.12
C GLY A 144 -2.36 11.43 -7.98
N GLY A 145 -1.82 11.60 -6.77
CA GLY A 145 -0.90 12.70 -6.44
C GLY A 145 0.38 12.83 -7.30
N ARG A 146 0.80 11.79 -8.03
CA ARG A 146 1.88 11.84 -9.04
C ARG A 146 1.55 11.13 -10.37
N ARG A 147 0.35 10.57 -10.52
CA ARG A 147 -0.04 9.80 -11.70
C ARG A 147 -1.39 10.27 -12.20
N LYS A 148 -1.47 10.60 -13.49
CA LYS A 148 -2.74 10.67 -14.22
C LYS A 148 -2.91 9.35 -14.95
N ASN A 149 -3.75 8.46 -14.44
CA ASN A 149 -4.14 7.26 -15.15
C ASN A 149 -5.37 7.61 -16.00
N HIS A 150 -5.24 7.51 -17.32
CA HIS A 150 -6.35 7.68 -18.26
C HIS A 150 -6.76 6.29 -18.74
N ARG A 151 -8.04 5.94 -18.62
CA ARG A 151 -8.59 4.67 -19.08
C ARG A 151 -9.80 4.94 -19.97
N LEU A 152 -9.80 4.36 -21.16
CA LEU A 152 -10.95 4.28 -22.04
C LEU A 152 -11.51 2.85 -21.92
N LEU A 153 -12.74 2.72 -21.45
CA LEU A 153 -13.45 1.45 -21.35
C LEU A 153 -14.48 1.37 -22.48
N PHE A 154 -14.29 0.39 -23.37
CA PHE A 154 -15.30 -0.04 -24.33
C PHE A 154 -15.65 -1.50 -24.01
N ASN A 155 -16.94 -1.79 -23.89
CA ASN A 155 -17.43 -3.16 -24.00
C ASN A 155 -17.55 -3.48 -25.51
N CYS A 156 -16.91 -4.57 -25.95
CA CYS A 156 -17.19 -5.21 -27.23
C CYS A 156 -18.08 -6.42 -27.00
#